data_AF-A0A2T6DS57-F1
#
_entry.id   AF-A0A2T6DS57-F1
#
_cell.length_a   1.000
_cell.length_b   1.000
_cell.length_c   1.000
_cell.angle_alpha   90.00
_cell.angle_beta   90.00
_cell.angle_gamma   90.00
#
_symmetry.space_group_name_H-M   'P 1'
#
loop_
_entity.id
_entity.type
_entity.pdbx_description
1 polymer ?
#
loop_
_entity_poly.entity_id
_entity_poly.type
_entity_poly.pdbx_seq_one_letter_code
_entity_poly.pdbx_strand_id
1 'polypeptide(L)'
;MLLGVLATSGWFDSRLLGAEQVDRQPESDRNARGWSQDLLARLLDTPEPTVDGRGTASEGMILRSYQLRSLRLGEPGRASNLVNILRRMLPPDSRVTEDRPGNTLHVLSTRAAQQAALELISAMDSEGDPAPTRPEPSVVPEEVRKALESLAAARPDSDKLMRILADVSRETEERVSKVVQQGQAETQASVRRMLLSGGATFAVLAVLAGIAGVIVVRRSQNRRIQSLAQQANALALVPSQGIEAVMAVSRDQQERTKELQKLMESFSISYQADRQRNAVLMESVAQKHEELAATLGQIDAFRRDLGERAGQFFLEVNREAIDHIIQQASDALQNRAAEVGLIAENASRKMEETANRLEVQNARTQVLAEELERTQQEVDALFQRLTQAQQQAQQAQCEANEQRRIACEKSAELAKREAALAGLSLLMQEPMNTILDTINHEAAQRGPDDAVGPAGDETVLPSATREDPAAALLPVDRSTDAEPEDPNSEDPTCLPPSTTYRIMPVA
;
A
#
# COMPACT_ATOMS: atom_id res chain seq x y z
N MET A 1 55.73 -28.81 33.94
CA MET A 1 56.62 -28.02 34.82
C MET A 1 57.28 -26.97 33.95
N LEU A 2 57.28 -25.66 34.16
CA LEU A 2 56.76 -24.67 35.11
C LEU A 2 56.86 -23.34 34.29
N LEU A 3 55.77 -22.63 33.98
CA LEU A 3 55.18 -21.49 34.70
C LEU A 3 56.04 -20.19 34.80
N GLY A 4 55.37 -19.05 34.51
CA GLY A 4 55.65 -17.69 35.02
C GLY A 4 55.97 -16.65 33.94
N VAL A 5 55.07 -15.80 33.44
CA VAL A 5 54.26 -14.68 34.02
C VAL A 5 55.09 -13.45 34.44
N LEU A 6 54.83 -12.31 33.77
CA LEU A 6 54.73 -10.88 34.22
C LEU A 6 54.86 -9.98 32.97
N ALA A 7 53.91 -9.20 32.46
CA ALA A 7 52.92 -8.26 33.01
C ALA A 7 53.53 -6.98 33.64
N THR A 8 53.68 -5.92 32.84
CA THR A 8 53.67 -4.49 33.21
C THR A 8 53.14 -3.69 32.00
N SER A 9 51.89 -3.21 32.00
CA SER A 9 51.49 -1.80 32.28
C SER A 9 52.48 -0.78 31.69
N GLY A 10 52.13 0.08 30.73
CA GLY A 10 50.92 0.87 30.56
C GLY A 10 51.37 2.32 30.30
N TRP A 11 50.57 3.09 29.57
CA TRP A 11 50.68 4.52 29.22
C TRP A 11 50.77 4.75 27.70
N PHE A 12 49.62 4.74 27.04
CA PHE A 12 49.40 5.58 25.86
C PHE A 12 47.97 6.13 25.91
N ASP A 13 47.92 7.39 26.36
CA ASP A 13 47.01 8.48 26.03
C ASP A 13 45.66 8.15 25.34
N SER A 14 44.61 8.04 26.17
CA SER A 14 43.20 7.96 25.74
C SER A 14 42.50 9.33 25.76
N ARG A 15 43.11 10.36 25.19
CA ARG A 15 42.47 11.68 25.03
C ARG A 15 42.90 12.35 23.73
N LEU A 16 42.30 11.97 22.60
CA LEU A 16 42.12 12.83 21.41
C LEU A 16 41.39 12.13 20.24
N LEU A 17 40.32 11.38 20.52
CA LEU A 17 39.34 11.03 19.50
C LEU A 17 37.95 11.20 20.10
N GLY A 18 37.51 12.45 20.18
CA GLY A 18 36.10 12.78 20.18
C GLY A 18 35.56 12.43 18.80
N ALA A 19 35.26 11.14 18.59
CA ALA A 19 34.39 10.72 17.52
C ALA A 19 33.00 11.19 17.92
N GLU A 20 32.52 12.22 17.22
CA GLU A 20 31.10 12.58 17.19
C GLU A 20 30.27 11.31 17.07
N GLN A 21 29.55 11.03 18.14
CA GLN A 21 28.48 10.08 18.19
C GLN A 21 27.37 10.66 17.30
N VAL A 22 27.49 10.44 15.99
CA VAL A 22 26.41 10.67 15.04
C VAL A 22 25.31 9.70 15.44
N ASP A 23 24.29 10.26 16.08
CA ASP A 23 23.01 9.60 16.35
C ASP A 23 22.58 8.89 15.07
N ARG A 24 22.65 7.55 15.10
CA ARG A 24 22.01 6.73 14.08
C ARG A 24 20.51 6.87 14.30
N GLN A 25 19.92 7.84 13.59
CA GLN A 25 18.49 7.82 13.31
C GLN A 25 18.12 6.44 12.73
N PRO A 26 17.00 5.86 13.18
CA PRO A 26 16.58 4.53 12.78
C PRO A 26 16.36 4.45 11.27
N GLU A 27 16.58 3.27 10.69
CA GLU A 27 16.55 2.94 9.25
C GLU A 27 15.19 3.16 8.55
N SER A 28 14.26 3.92 9.13
CA SER A 28 12.99 4.33 8.49
C SER A 28 13.19 5.23 7.26
N ASP A 29 14.38 5.82 7.09
CA ASP A 29 14.68 6.78 6.02
C ASP A 29 15.00 6.13 4.66
N ARG A 30 15.19 4.80 4.60
CA ARG A 30 15.51 4.11 3.34
C ARG A 30 14.30 3.87 2.42
N ASN A 31 13.08 4.15 2.88
CA ASN A 31 11.85 3.92 2.11
C ASN A 31 11.31 5.17 1.38
N ALA A 32 12.03 6.30 1.44
CA ALA A 32 11.72 7.53 0.71
C ALA A 32 12.60 7.74 -0.53
N ARG A 33 13.05 6.67 -1.20
CA ARG A 33 14.07 6.67 -2.27
C ARG A 33 13.63 7.28 -3.62
N GLY A 34 12.88 8.37 -3.61
CA GLY A 34 12.55 9.13 -4.83
C GLY A 34 11.93 10.50 -4.60
N TRP A 35 11.88 10.99 -3.35
CA TRP A 35 11.28 12.29 -3.03
C TRP A 35 12.31 13.13 -2.27
N SER A 36 12.36 14.44 -2.52
CA SER A 36 13.06 15.32 -1.59
C SER A 36 12.30 15.29 -0.27
N GLN A 37 12.98 14.83 0.80
CA GLN A 37 12.45 14.77 2.15
C GLN A 37 11.83 16.12 2.58
N ASP A 38 12.39 17.21 2.08
CA ASP A 38 11.93 18.59 2.27
C ASP A 38 10.55 18.87 1.63
N LEU A 39 10.27 18.35 0.43
CA LEU A 39 8.95 18.53 -0.22
C LEU A 39 7.87 17.76 0.51
N LEU A 40 8.16 16.52 0.92
CA LEU A 40 7.26 15.73 1.74
C LEU A 40 7.02 16.40 3.09
N ALA A 41 8.07 16.88 3.76
CA ALA A 41 7.94 17.58 5.04
C ALA A 41 7.06 18.83 4.90
N ARG A 42 7.24 19.67 3.88
CA ARG A 42 6.44 20.87 3.67
C ARG A 42 4.97 20.59 3.30
N LEU A 43 4.72 19.56 2.48
CA LEU A 43 3.34 19.12 2.21
C LEU A 43 2.67 18.54 3.47
N LEU A 44 3.44 17.83 4.29
CA LEU A 44 3.02 17.27 5.58
C LEU A 44 3.04 18.30 6.73
N ASP A 45 3.43 19.55 6.47
CA ASP A 45 3.31 20.67 7.40
C ASP A 45 2.14 21.60 7.03
N THR A 46 1.52 21.37 5.86
CA THR A 46 0.35 22.14 5.42
C THR A 46 -0.86 21.75 6.28
N PRO A 47 -1.55 22.70 6.96
CA PRO A 47 -2.62 22.37 7.89
C PRO A 47 -3.75 21.60 7.19
N GLU A 48 -4.26 20.56 7.87
CA GLU A 48 -5.43 19.83 7.39
C GLU A 48 -6.61 20.82 7.25
N PRO A 49 -7.40 20.72 6.16
CA PRO A 49 -8.60 21.53 6.03
C PRO A 49 -9.53 21.23 7.21
N THR A 50 -9.82 22.24 8.03
CA THR A 50 -10.82 22.12 9.11
C THR A 50 -12.20 21.92 8.49
N VAL A 51 -12.71 20.70 8.60
CA VAL A 51 -14.07 20.34 8.20
C VAL A 51 -14.99 20.65 9.38
N ASP A 52 -15.84 21.67 9.24
CA ASP A 52 -16.94 21.88 10.17
C ASP A 52 -17.90 20.67 10.05
N GLY A 53 -17.95 19.85 11.11
CA GLY A 53 -18.48 18.48 11.11
C GLY A 53 -19.97 18.28 10.86
N ARG A 54 -20.64 19.12 10.07
CA ARG A 54 -22.07 19.00 9.69
C ARG A 54 -22.36 19.24 8.20
N GLY A 55 -21.39 19.04 7.31
CA GLY A 55 -21.63 19.09 5.87
C GLY A 55 -22.35 17.84 5.36
N THR A 56 -23.60 17.98 4.93
CA THR A 56 -24.23 17.04 3.99
C THR A 56 -23.35 16.90 2.75
N ALA A 57 -23.14 15.70 2.23
CA ALA A 57 -22.34 15.47 1.01
C ALA A 57 -22.75 16.49 -0.07
N SER A 58 -21.83 17.38 -0.43
CA SER A 58 -22.07 18.40 -1.44
C SER A 58 -22.37 17.72 -2.79
N GLU A 59 -23.35 18.27 -3.49
CA GLU A 59 -23.84 17.75 -4.76
C GLU A 59 -22.68 17.63 -5.76
N GLY A 60 -22.52 16.45 -6.40
CA GLY A 60 -21.45 16.19 -7.38
C GLY A 60 -20.19 15.49 -6.86
N MET A 61 -20.19 14.98 -5.63
CA MET A 61 -19.13 14.07 -5.16
C MET A 61 -19.23 12.66 -5.75
N ILE A 62 -18.08 12.06 -6.03
CA ILE A 62 -17.95 10.72 -6.60
C ILE A 62 -17.07 9.88 -5.67
N LEU A 63 -17.52 8.67 -5.35
CA LEU A 63 -16.70 7.67 -4.66
C LEU A 63 -16.00 6.81 -5.71
N ARG A 64 -14.66 6.71 -5.63
CA ARG A 64 -13.90 5.70 -6.39
C ARG A 64 -12.99 4.91 -5.47
N SER A 65 -12.84 3.65 -5.82
CA SER A 65 -11.93 2.71 -5.15
C SER A 65 -10.74 2.47 -6.06
N TYR A 66 -9.53 2.64 -5.54
CA TYR A 66 -8.27 2.43 -6.25
C TYR A 66 -7.54 1.26 -5.60
N GLN A 67 -7.31 0.21 -6.37
CA GLN A 67 -6.54 -0.94 -5.91
C GLN A 67 -5.06 -0.69 -6.19
N LEU A 68 -4.24 -0.63 -5.13
CA LEU A 68 -2.80 -0.38 -5.23
C LEU A 68 -2.07 -1.69 -5.56
N ARG A 69 -1.11 -1.63 -6.46
CA ARG A 69 -0.35 -2.80 -6.96
C ARG A 69 1.01 -2.93 -6.28
N SER A 70 1.74 -1.83 -6.14
CA SER A 70 3.11 -1.81 -5.63
C SER A 70 3.18 -1.24 -4.21
N LEU A 71 2.31 -0.28 -3.88
CA LEU A 71 2.23 0.30 -2.55
C LEU A 71 1.37 -0.56 -1.63
N ARG A 72 1.86 -0.81 -0.41
CA ARG A 72 1.13 -1.54 0.64
C ARG A 72 0.54 -0.58 1.67
N LEU A 73 -0.78 -0.51 1.73
CA LEU A 73 -1.49 0.31 2.72
C LEU A 73 -1.23 -0.21 4.14
N GLY A 74 -0.89 0.69 5.07
CA GLY A 74 -0.54 0.37 6.46
C GLY A 74 0.96 0.22 6.73
N GLU A 75 1.81 0.16 5.70
CA GLU A 75 3.27 0.23 5.89
C GLU A 75 3.75 1.68 6.05
N PRO A 76 4.66 1.97 7.00
CA PRO A 76 5.24 3.31 7.15
C PRO A 76 6.10 3.66 5.94
N GLY A 77 5.94 4.88 5.42
CA GLY A 77 6.74 5.41 4.31
C GLY A 77 5.87 5.90 3.15
N ARG A 78 6.08 5.37 1.95
CA ARG A 78 5.47 5.87 0.70
C ARG A 78 3.94 5.78 0.71
N ALA A 79 3.37 4.69 1.23
CA ALA A 79 1.92 4.49 1.30
C ALA A 79 1.24 5.40 2.32
N SER A 80 1.80 5.54 3.53
CA SER A 80 1.30 6.49 4.53
C SER A 80 1.37 7.95 4.05
N ASN A 81 2.43 8.30 3.31
CA ASN A 81 2.60 9.64 2.75
C ASN A 81 1.55 9.94 1.67
N LEU A 82 1.25 8.98 0.78
CA LEU A 82 0.20 9.12 -0.23
C LEU A 82 -1.16 9.46 0.43
N VAL A 83 -1.56 8.71 1.46
CA VAL A 83 -2.83 8.93 2.17
C VAL A 83 -2.87 10.32 2.80
N ASN A 84 -1.78 10.72 3.48
CA ASN A 84 -1.70 12.02 4.13
C ASN A 84 -1.72 13.19 3.13
N ILE A 85 -1.03 13.05 2.00
CA ILE A 85 -1.04 14.05 0.92
C ILE A 85 -2.46 14.18 0.36
N LEU A 86 -3.13 13.07 0.04
CA LEU A 86 -4.50 13.11 -0.47
C LEU A 86 -5.47 13.76 0.52
N ARG A 87 -5.41 13.43 1.81
CA ARG A 87 -6.28 14.05 2.84
C ARG A 87 -6.10 15.57 2.93
N ARG A 88 -4.87 16.06 2.74
CA ARG A 88 -4.55 17.48 2.85
C ARG A 88 -4.81 18.25 1.57
N MET A 89 -4.61 17.62 0.42
CA MET A 89 -4.67 18.29 -0.88
C MET A 89 -6.06 18.24 -1.51
N LEU A 90 -6.88 17.26 -1.14
CA LEU A 90 -8.26 17.20 -1.62
C LEU A 90 -9.11 18.35 -1.06
N PRO A 91 -10.20 18.73 -1.75
CA PRO A 91 -11.18 19.69 -1.25
C PRO A 91 -11.69 19.32 0.16
N PRO A 92 -12.04 20.29 1.01
CA PRO A 92 -12.35 20.08 2.43
C PRO A 92 -13.47 19.05 2.69
N ASP A 93 -14.46 18.94 1.81
CA ASP A 93 -15.55 17.98 1.97
C ASP A 93 -15.18 16.54 1.53
N SER A 94 -13.98 16.34 1.00
CA SER A 94 -13.52 15.04 0.48
C SER A 94 -13.13 14.09 1.61
N ARG A 95 -13.28 12.78 1.37
CA ARG A 95 -12.88 11.74 2.32
C ARG A 95 -11.98 10.70 1.67
N VAL A 96 -10.93 10.31 2.40
CA VAL A 96 -10.00 9.24 2.01
C VAL A 96 -10.02 8.17 3.08
N THR A 97 -10.55 7.00 2.74
CA THR A 97 -10.58 5.82 3.61
C THR A 97 -9.75 4.70 3.02
N GLU A 98 -8.95 4.06 3.87
CA GLU A 98 -8.06 2.96 3.50
C GLU A 98 -8.67 1.62 3.89
N ASP A 99 -8.68 0.66 2.95
CA ASP A 99 -8.96 -0.75 3.19
C ASP A 99 -7.65 -1.54 3.11
N ARG A 100 -7.00 -1.68 4.27
CA ARG A 100 -5.70 -2.36 4.41
C ARG A 100 -5.72 -3.82 3.94
N PRO A 101 -6.67 -4.69 4.35
CA PRO A 101 -6.68 -6.08 3.91
C PRO A 101 -6.90 -6.23 2.39
N GLY A 102 -7.66 -5.31 1.77
CA GLY A 102 -7.88 -5.27 0.32
C GLY A 102 -6.83 -4.49 -0.47
N ASN A 103 -5.83 -3.89 0.20
CA ASN A 103 -4.88 -2.93 -0.38
C ASN A 103 -5.56 -1.87 -1.29
N THR A 104 -6.72 -1.37 -0.85
CA THR A 104 -7.60 -0.52 -1.64
C THR A 104 -7.78 0.84 -0.96
N LEU A 105 -7.66 1.92 -1.74
CA LEU A 105 -7.89 3.29 -1.30
C LEU A 105 -9.24 3.79 -1.84
N HIS A 106 -10.16 4.15 -0.95
CA HIS A 106 -11.43 4.74 -1.32
C HIS A 106 -11.35 6.27 -1.19
N VAL A 107 -11.61 6.98 -2.28
CA VAL A 107 -11.60 8.45 -2.34
C VAL A 107 -12.97 8.95 -2.75
N LEU A 108 -13.59 9.70 -1.86
CA LEU A 108 -14.81 10.47 -2.10
C LEU A 108 -14.40 11.92 -2.35
N SER A 109 -14.55 12.43 -3.57
CA SER A 109 -14.20 13.82 -3.90
C SER A 109 -14.98 14.36 -5.09
N THR A 110 -14.71 15.60 -5.50
CA THR A 110 -15.30 16.20 -6.70
C THR A 110 -14.69 15.59 -7.96
N ARG A 111 -15.41 15.64 -9.09
CA ARG A 111 -14.94 15.06 -10.36
C ARG A 111 -13.55 15.55 -10.80
N ALA A 112 -13.26 16.85 -10.59
CA ALA A 112 -11.97 17.43 -10.94
C ALA A 112 -10.83 16.92 -10.04
N ALA A 113 -11.07 16.87 -8.72
CA ALA A 113 -10.12 16.34 -7.75
C ALA A 113 -9.94 14.82 -7.88
N GLN A 114 -10.95 14.09 -8.35
CA GLN A 114 -10.89 12.65 -8.61
C GLN A 114 -9.84 12.28 -9.66
N GLN A 115 -9.78 13.07 -10.75
CA GLN A 115 -8.86 12.85 -11.85
C GLN A 115 -7.42 13.11 -11.42
N ALA A 116 -7.19 14.22 -10.71
CA ALA A 116 -5.89 14.56 -10.14
C ALA A 116 -5.44 13.53 -9.08
N ALA A 117 -6.35 13.02 -8.26
CA ALA A 117 -6.07 11.97 -7.30
C ALA A 117 -5.68 10.65 -7.99
N LEU A 118 -6.37 10.28 -9.07
CA LEU A 118 -6.02 9.10 -9.87
C LEU A 118 -4.61 9.23 -10.45
N GLU A 119 -4.28 10.38 -11.04
CA GLU A 119 -2.95 10.65 -11.60
C GLU A 119 -1.86 10.55 -10.53
N LEU A 120 -2.08 11.16 -9.36
CA LEU A 120 -1.14 11.06 -8.24
C LEU A 120 -0.99 9.62 -7.73
N ILE A 121 -2.09 8.90 -7.54
CA ILE A 121 -2.07 7.50 -7.11
C ILE A 121 -1.32 6.65 -8.14
N SER A 122 -1.58 6.82 -9.43
CA SER A 122 -0.91 6.07 -10.49
C SER A 122 0.59 6.35 -10.59
N ALA A 123 1.00 7.62 -10.42
CA ALA A 123 2.41 8.00 -10.41
C ALA A 123 3.13 7.54 -9.13
N MET A 124 2.39 7.36 -8.03
CA MET A 124 2.93 6.83 -6.79
C MET A 124 2.89 5.30 -6.71
N ASP A 125 1.99 4.64 -7.43
CA ASP A 125 1.82 3.18 -7.46
C ASP A 125 2.51 2.52 -8.65
N SER A 126 3.10 3.29 -9.56
CA SER A 126 4.00 2.76 -10.58
C SER A 126 5.23 2.12 -9.91
N GLU A 127 5.48 0.86 -10.27
CA GLU A 127 6.72 0.18 -9.92
C GLU A 127 7.88 1.02 -10.45
N GLY A 128 8.72 1.51 -9.53
CA GLY A 128 9.91 2.24 -9.91
C GLY A 128 10.79 1.35 -10.79
N ASP A 129 11.14 1.86 -11.97
CA ASP A 129 12.19 1.30 -12.82
C ASP A 129 13.42 0.94 -11.96
N PRO A 130 14.13 -0.18 -12.24
CA PRO A 130 15.27 -0.60 -11.46
C PRO A 130 16.30 0.52 -11.39
N ALA A 131 16.72 0.83 -10.16
CA ALA A 131 17.60 1.93 -9.79
C ALA A 131 18.64 2.26 -10.87
N PRO A 132 18.70 3.51 -11.39
CA PRO A 132 19.88 3.94 -12.10
C PRO A 132 21.05 3.82 -11.12
N THR A 133 22.15 3.21 -11.57
CA THR A 133 23.35 2.88 -10.81
C THR A 133 24.11 4.12 -10.28
N ARG A 134 23.51 5.30 -10.38
CA ARG A 134 23.99 6.58 -9.84
C ARG A 134 22.89 7.24 -9.03
N PRO A 135 23.19 7.73 -7.81
CA PRO A 135 22.28 8.58 -7.06
C PRO A 135 22.17 9.92 -7.77
N GLU A 136 21.17 10.08 -8.65
CA GLU A 136 20.79 11.41 -9.11
C GLU A 136 20.15 12.19 -7.93
N PRO A 137 20.44 13.49 -7.82
CA PRO A 137 20.04 14.28 -6.66
C PRO A 137 18.52 14.45 -6.61
N SER A 138 17.83 13.67 -5.77
CA SER A 138 16.52 13.95 -5.14
C SER A 138 15.46 14.73 -5.95
N VAL A 139 15.38 14.53 -7.27
CA VAL A 139 14.39 15.20 -8.12
C VAL A 139 13.05 14.47 -7.99
N VAL A 140 11.99 15.20 -7.63
CA VAL A 140 10.62 14.66 -7.64
C VAL A 140 10.23 14.32 -9.09
N PRO A 141 9.73 13.10 -9.38
CA PRO A 141 9.31 12.74 -10.72
C PRO A 141 8.32 13.75 -11.31
N GLU A 142 8.52 14.13 -12.58
CA GLU A 142 7.73 15.18 -13.23
C GLU A 142 6.22 14.87 -13.23
N GLU A 143 5.87 13.59 -13.35
CA GLU A 143 4.50 13.07 -13.30
C GLU A 143 3.84 13.32 -11.95
N VAL A 144 4.58 13.08 -10.86
CA VAL A 144 4.11 13.36 -9.49
C VAL A 144 3.93 14.86 -9.29
N ARG A 145 4.85 15.68 -9.80
CA ARG A 145 4.75 17.15 -9.72
C ARG A 145 3.50 17.66 -10.44
N LYS A 146 3.26 17.22 -11.69
CA LYS A 146 2.06 17.60 -12.46
C LYS A 146 0.77 17.17 -11.75
N ALA A 147 0.76 15.96 -11.19
CA ALA A 147 -0.37 15.47 -10.41
C ALA A 147 -0.63 16.34 -9.17
N LEU A 148 0.42 16.73 -8.42
CA LEU A 148 0.29 17.62 -7.26
C LEU A 148 -0.20 19.03 -7.64
N GLU A 149 0.29 19.59 -8.75
CA GLU A 149 -0.18 20.88 -9.28
C GLU A 149 -1.65 20.83 -9.68
N SER A 150 -2.07 19.75 -10.37
CA SER A 150 -3.47 19.55 -10.75
C SER A 150 -4.39 19.39 -9.53
N LEU A 151 -3.91 18.72 -8.48
CA LEU A 151 -4.64 18.51 -7.23
C LEU A 151 -4.74 19.82 -6.43
N ALA A 152 -3.68 20.62 -6.41
CA ALA A 152 -3.69 21.95 -5.81
C ALA A 152 -4.65 22.90 -6.53
N ALA A 153 -4.68 22.87 -7.87
CA ALA A 153 -5.57 23.69 -8.69
C ALA A 153 -7.04 23.34 -8.52
N ALA A 154 -7.37 22.10 -8.16
CA ALA A 154 -8.73 21.64 -7.91
C ALA A 154 -9.32 22.16 -6.58
N ARG A 155 -8.50 22.80 -5.72
CA ARG A 155 -8.91 23.29 -4.40
C ARG A 155 -9.28 24.80 -4.45
N PRO A 156 -10.29 25.26 -3.71
CA PRO A 156 -10.64 26.68 -3.63
C PRO A 156 -9.54 27.56 -3.00
N ASP A 157 -8.63 26.99 -2.19
CA ASP A 157 -7.46 27.68 -1.59
C ASP A 157 -6.18 27.52 -2.43
N SER A 158 -6.31 27.21 -3.73
CA SER A 158 -5.22 26.81 -4.63
C SER A 158 -4.01 27.74 -4.62
N ASP A 159 -4.21 29.06 -4.49
CA ASP A 159 -3.13 30.06 -4.55
C ASP A 159 -2.04 29.87 -3.49
N LYS A 160 -2.38 29.41 -2.27
CA LYS A 160 -1.37 29.18 -1.22
C LYS A 160 -0.57 27.91 -1.49
N LEU A 161 -1.24 26.85 -1.91
CA LEU A 161 -0.60 25.56 -2.23
C LEU A 161 0.28 25.67 -3.49
N MET A 162 -0.18 26.39 -4.50
CA MET A 162 0.58 26.65 -5.72
C MET A 162 1.82 27.49 -5.44
N ARG A 163 1.79 28.43 -4.49
CA ARG A 163 2.99 29.16 -4.04
C ARG A 163 3.98 28.24 -3.34
N ILE A 164 3.53 27.35 -2.45
CA ILE A 164 4.40 26.38 -1.77
C ILE A 164 5.05 25.44 -2.78
N LEU A 165 4.29 24.92 -3.75
CA LEU A 165 4.83 24.08 -4.82
C LEU A 165 5.83 24.84 -5.71
N ALA A 166 5.55 26.11 -6.04
CA ALA A 166 6.44 26.96 -6.82
C ALA A 166 7.75 27.26 -6.05
N ASP A 167 7.67 27.60 -4.77
CA ASP A 167 8.84 27.89 -3.93
C ASP A 167 9.74 26.65 -3.78
N VAL A 168 9.14 25.46 -3.64
CA VAL A 168 9.89 24.21 -3.59
C VAL A 168 10.50 23.86 -4.94
N SER A 169 9.80 24.09 -6.06
CA SER A 169 10.35 23.88 -7.39
C SER A 169 11.57 24.78 -7.65
N ARG A 170 11.51 26.04 -7.21
CA ARG A 170 12.61 26.99 -7.32
C ARG A 170 13.79 26.62 -6.42
N GLU A 171 13.52 26.18 -5.19
CA GLU A 171 14.57 25.77 -4.26
C GLU A 171 15.26 24.47 -4.70
N THR A 172 14.52 23.52 -5.26
CA THR A 172 15.09 22.28 -5.82
C THR A 172 15.93 22.57 -7.07
N GLU A 173 15.48 23.45 -7.95
CA GLU A 173 16.27 23.90 -9.11
C GLU A 173 17.54 24.67 -8.68
N GLU A 174 17.46 25.52 -7.65
CA GLU A 174 18.62 26.19 -7.04
C GLU A 174 19.60 25.21 -6.36
N ARG A 175 19.11 24.15 -5.73
CA ARG A 175 19.96 23.11 -5.11
C ARG A 175 20.62 22.22 -6.16
N VAL A 176 19.88 21.78 -7.17
CA VAL A 176 20.43 20.99 -8.28
C VAL A 176 21.48 21.81 -9.04
N SER A 177 21.21 23.08 -9.32
CA SER A 177 22.20 23.95 -9.96
C SER A 177 23.44 24.19 -9.09
N LYS A 178 23.31 24.33 -7.77
CA LYS A 178 24.46 24.41 -6.84
C LYS A 178 25.27 23.11 -6.78
N VAL A 179 24.62 21.95 -6.75
CA VAL A 179 25.30 20.63 -6.73
C VAL A 179 26.00 20.36 -8.06
N VAL A 180 25.38 20.70 -9.19
CA VAL A 180 26.00 20.61 -10.51
C VAL A 180 27.21 21.56 -10.62
N GLN A 181 27.10 22.79 -10.09
CA GLN A 181 28.22 23.73 -10.03
C GLN A 181 29.34 23.26 -9.09
N GLN A 182 29.03 22.66 -7.94
CA GLN A 182 30.03 22.10 -7.02
C GLN A 182 30.72 20.86 -7.60
N GLY A 183 29.97 19.97 -8.27
CA GLY A 183 30.55 18.82 -8.98
C GLY A 183 31.46 19.24 -10.14
N GLN A 184 31.13 20.33 -10.83
CA GLN A 184 32.02 20.93 -11.84
C GLN A 184 33.27 21.59 -11.23
N ALA A 185 33.15 22.22 -10.05
CA ALA A 185 34.28 22.81 -9.34
C ALA A 185 35.23 21.73 -8.77
N GLU A 186 34.71 20.62 -8.27
CA GLU A 186 35.51 19.50 -7.74
C GLU A 186 36.19 18.70 -8.86
N THR A 187 35.53 18.51 -10.01
CA THR A 187 36.16 17.90 -11.19
C THR A 187 37.26 18.80 -11.77
N GLN A 188 37.08 20.13 -11.79
CA GLN A 188 38.16 21.05 -12.15
C GLN A 188 39.30 21.07 -11.12
N ALA A 189 39.02 21.01 -9.82
CA ALA A 189 40.04 20.96 -8.77
C ALA A 189 40.85 19.65 -8.80
N SER A 190 40.18 18.53 -9.10
CA SER A 190 40.77 17.20 -9.32
C SER A 190 41.71 17.19 -10.52
N VAL A 191 41.26 17.70 -11.68
CA VAL A 191 42.08 17.80 -12.91
C VAL A 191 43.27 18.74 -12.68
N ARG A 192 43.09 19.84 -11.94
CA ARG A 192 44.17 20.78 -11.61
C ARG A 192 45.20 20.17 -10.66
N ARG A 193 44.78 19.38 -9.67
CA ARG A 193 45.70 18.62 -8.78
C ARG A 193 46.45 17.52 -9.53
N MET A 194 45.80 16.85 -10.49
CA MET A 194 46.44 15.82 -11.31
C MET A 194 47.46 16.41 -12.31
N LEU A 195 47.17 17.58 -12.87
CA LEU A 195 48.12 18.37 -13.68
C LEU A 195 49.31 18.89 -12.86
N LEU A 196 49.09 19.28 -11.61
CA LEU A 196 50.16 19.75 -10.71
C LEU A 196 51.03 18.61 -10.18
N SER A 197 50.46 17.43 -9.88
CA SER A 197 51.23 16.27 -9.40
C SER A 197 51.92 15.50 -10.53
N GLY A 198 51.32 15.44 -11.72
CA GLY A 198 51.93 14.82 -12.91
C GLY A 198 52.90 15.72 -13.67
N GLY A 199 52.72 17.04 -13.63
CA GLY A 199 53.56 17.99 -14.38
C GLY A 199 54.98 18.15 -13.83
N ALA A 200 55.17 17.98 -12.51
CA ALA A 200 56.48 18.14 -11.87
C ALA A 200 57.46 17.03 -12.26
N THR A 201 57.00 15.78 -12.42
CA THR A 201 57.87 14.65 -12.78
C THR A 201 58.31 14.70 -14.24
N PHE A 202 57.43 15.14 -15.15
CA PHE A 202 57.79 15.34 -16.56
C PHE A 202 58.74 16.52 -16.78
N ALA A 203 58.58 17.63 -16.03
CA ALA A 203 59.49 18.77 -16.12
C ALA A 203 60.91 18.43 -15.65
N VAL A 204 61.06 17.65 -14.57
CA VAL A 204 62.37 17.22 -14.06
C VAL A 204 63.05 16.24 -15.03
N LEU A 205 62.30 15.32 -15.64
CA LEU A 205 62.83 14.40 -16.66
C LEU A 205 63.27 15.12 -17.94
N ALA A 206 62.51 16.12 -18.39
CA ALA A 206 62.88 16.92 -19.57
C ALA A 206 64.13 17.79 -19.31
N VAL A 207 64.28 18.36 -18.11
CA VAL A 207 65.47 19.12 -17.73
C VAL A 207 66.70 18.20 -17.61
N LEU A 208 66.55 17.01 -17.02
CA LEU A 208 67.64 16.03 -16.95
C LEU A 208 68.06 15.51 -18.34
N ALA A 209 67.11 15.26 -19.23
CA ALA A 209 67.39 14.88 -20.62
C ALA A 209 68.07 16.03 -21.40
N GLY A 210 67.65 17.29 -21.18
CA GLY A 210 68.28 18.47 -21.75
C GLY A 210 69.73 18.68 -21.28
N ILE A 211 69.98 18.51 -19.97
CA ILE A 211 71.33 18.62 -19.39
C ILE A 211 72.25 17.52 -19.92
N ALA A 212 71.76 16.27 -20.03
CA ALA A 212 72.51 15.17 -20.62
C ALA A 212 72.87 15.44 -22.10
N GLY A 213 71.92 15.97 -22.88
CA GLY A 213 72.15 16.37 -24.27
C GLY A 213 73.22 17.45 -24.44
N VAL A 214 73.20 18.49 -23.60
CA VAL A 214 74.21 19.57 -23.63
C VAL A 214 75.61 19.05 -23.26
N ILE A 215 75.72 18.13 -22.29
CA ILE A 215 77.01 17.55 -21.89
C ILE A 215 77.63 16.70 -23.01
N VAL A 216 76.81 15.95 -23.76
CA VAL A 216 77.28 15.13 -24.89
C VAL A 216 77.74 16.02 -26.06
N VAL A 217 76.99 17.08 -26.37
CA VAL A 217 77.37 18.02 -27.44
C VAL A 217 78.66 18.79 -27.08
N ARG A 218 78.81 19.22 -25.82
CA ARG A 218 80.01 19.95 -25.35
C ARG A 218 81.27 19.08 -25.32
N ARG A 219 81.15 17.78 -25.01
CA ARG A 219 82.26 16.82 -25.13
C ARG A 219 82.67 16.53 -26.58
N SER A 220 81.71 16.56 -27.52
CA SER A 220 82.01 16.37 -28.94
C SER A 220 82.77 17.57 -29.54
N GLN A 221 82.47 18.80 -29.11
CA GLN A 221 83.13 20.01 -29.59
C GLN A 221 84.54 20.19 -29.01
N ASN A 222 84.76 19.86 -27.72
CA ASN A 222 86.10 19.97 -27.11
C ASN A 222 87.13 19.01 -27.74
N ARG A 223 86.70 17.86 -28.29
CA ARG A 223 87.60 16.97 -29.02
C ARG A 223 88.07 17.54 -30.36
N ARG A 224 87.30 18.43 -30.99
CA ARG A 224 87.69 19.08 -32.26
C ARG A 224 88.61 20.30 -32.07
N ILE A 225 88.60 20.92 -30.89
CA ILE A 225 89.45 22.09 -30.59
C ILE A 225 90.85 21.66 -30.13
N GLN A 226 91.01 20.49 -29.48
CA GLN A 226 92.33 20.00 -29.07
C GLN A 226 93.17 19.45 -30.23
N SER A 227 92.57 18.95 -31.31
CA SER A 227 93.32 18.53 -32.51
C SER A 227 93.86 19.69 -33.36
N LEU A 228 93.38 20.93 -33.14
CA LEU A 228 93.87 22.13 -33.81
C LEU A 228 94.93 22.89 -32.99
N ALA A 229 95.05 22.65 -31.68
CA ALA A 229 96.04 23.29 -30.82
C ALA A 229 97.42 22.60 -30.82
N GLN A 230 97.54 21.37 -31.33
CA GLN A 230 98.82 20.63 -31.39
C GLN A 230 99.59 20.79 -32.72
N GLN A 231 99.04 21.52 -33.71
CA GLN A 231 99.72 21.77 -35.00
C GLN A 231 100.35 23.17 -35.14
N ALA A 232 100.36 24.00 -34.08
CA ALA A 232 100.80 25.39 -34.17
C ALA A 232 101.98 25.80 -33.26
N ASN A 233 102.64 24.86 -32.57
CA ASN A 233 103.75 25.18 -31.63
C ASN A 233 105.11 24.58 -32.00
N ALA A 234 105.29 24.21 -33.27
CA ALA A 234 106.60 23.88 -33.83
C ALA A 234 106.96 24.95 -34.86
N LEU A 235 107.59 26.05 -34.39
CA LEU A 235 108.46 26.97 -35.11
C LEU A 235 108.47 28.31 -34.36
N ALA A 236 109.53 28.58 -33.61
CA ALA A 236 110.42 29.73 -33.89
C ALA A 236 111.27 30.11 -32.67
N LEU A 237 112.53 30.41 -32.98
CA LEU A 237 113.42 31.37 -32.30
C LEU A 237 114.16 30.91 -31.04
N VAL A 238 115.27 30.22 -31.33
CA VAL A 238 116.56 30.39 -30.67
C VAL A 238 117.07 31.83 -30.85
N PRO A 239 117.71 32.44 -29.83
CA PRO A 239 118.88 33.26 -30.07
C PRO A 239 120.12 32.70 -29.37
N SER A 240 121.20 32.71 -30.13
CA SER A 240 122.58 32.39 -29.80
C SER A 240 123.18 33.36 -28.78
N GLN A 241 123.78 32.85 -27.69
CA GLN A 241 125.04 33.34 -27.09
C GLN A 241 125.43 32.50 -25.86
N GLY A 242 126.67 32.00 -25.80
CA GLY A 242 127.30 31.45 -24.60
C GLY A 242 127.79 30.00 -24.70
N ILE A 243 128.96 29.77 -25.32
CA ILE A 243 129.56 28.42 -25.50
C ILE A 243 130.20 27.85 -24.21
N GLU A 244 130.19 28.55 -23.08
CA GLU A 244 130.71 28.01 -21.81
C GLU A 244 129.65 27.42 -20.86
N ALA A 245 128.34 27.54 -21.17
CA ALA A 245 127.26 26.94 -20.36
C ALA A 245 126.81 25.54 -20.84
N VAL A 246 127.23 25.10 -22.03
CA VAL A 246 126.66 23.93 -22.73
C VAL A 246 127.04 22.59 -22.08
N MET A 247 128.21 22.48 -21.41
CA MET A 247 128.63 21.22 -20.77
C MET A 247 128.00 21.00 -19.37
N ALA A 248 127.53 22.06 -18.70
CA ALA A 248 126.73 21.93 -17.49
C ALA A 248 125.25 21.65 -17.83
N VAL A 249 124.73 22.29 -18.89
CA VAL A 249 123.35 22.07 -19.37
C VAL A 249 123.16 20.68 -19.97
N SER A 250 124.18 20.04 -20.56
CA SER A 250 124.05 18.67 -21.07
C SER A 250 123.95 17.62 -19.95
N ARG A 251 124.68 17.80 -18.83
CA ARG A 251 124.53 16.93 -17.66
C ARG A 251 123.21 17.16 -16.95
N ASP A 252 122.79 18.42 -16.82
CA ASP A 252 121.49 18.78 -16.24
C ASP A 252 120.32 18.28 -17.12
N GLN A 253 120.45 18.32 -18.45
CA GLN A 253 119.50 17.68 -19.36
C GLN A 253 119.48 16.15 -19.21
N GLN A 254 120.64 15.52 -19.06
CA GLN A 254 120.69 14.06 -18.91
C GLN A 254 120.09 13.60 -17.58
N GLU A 255 120.30 14.33 -16.49
CA GLU A 255 119.65 14.08 -15.21
C GLU A 255 118.13 14.30 -15.29
N ARG A 256 117.67 15.39 -15.91
CA ARG A 256 116.24 15.62 -16.15
C ARG A 256 115.58 14.55 -17.03
N THR A 257 116.28 14.01 -18.03
CA THR A 257 115.76 12.90 -18.84
C THR A 257 115.63 11.60 -18.05
N LYS A 258 116.56 11.33 -17.12
CA LYS A 258 116.45 10.19 -16.20
C LYS A 258 115.34 10.36 -15.19
N GLU A 259 115.14 11.58 -14.67
CA GLU A 259 114.02 11.89 -13.79
C GLU A 259 112.67 11.78 -14.50
N LEU A 260 112.57 12.28 -15.75
CA LEU A 260 111.39 12.11 -16.59
C LEU A 260 111.11 10.65 -16.91
N GLN A 261 112.14 9.86 -17.21
CA GLN A 261 111.99 8.43 -17.43
C GLN A 261 111.47 7.73 -16.16
N LYS A 262 112.04 8.05 -14.99
CA LYS A 262 111.59 7.51 -13.70
C LYS A 262 110.15 7.94 -13.36
N LEU A 263 109.77 9.18 -13.70
CA LEU A 263 108.39 9.67 -13.56
C LEU A 263 107.44 8.92 -14.51
N MET A 264 107.83 8.72 -15.77
CA MET A 264 107.04 7.93 -16.73
C MET A 264 106.88 6.47 -16.27
N GLU A 265 107.93 5.85 -15.75
CA GLU A 265 107.88 4.50 -15.18
C GLU A 265 106.92 4.48 -13.97
N SER A 266 107.03 5.44 -13.05
CA SER A 266 106.13 5.55 -11.89
C SER A 266 104.66 5.78 -12.30
N PHE A 267 104.42 6.57 -13.34
CA PHE A 267 103.08 6.84 -13.88
C PHE A 267 102.51 5.62 -14.58
N SER A 268 103.34 4.85 -15.30
CA SER A 268 102.90 3.61 -15.95
C SER A 268 102.50 2.55 -14.93
N ILE A 269 103.25 2.43 -13.83
CA ILE A 269 102.96 1.50 -12.74
C ILE A 269 101.68 1.94 -11.99
N SER A 270 101.54 3.23 -11.68
CA SER A 270 100.33 3.73 -11.02
C SER A 270 99.10 3.56 -11.91
N TYR A 271 99.22 3.84 -13.21
CA TYR A 271 98.14 3.66 -14.17
C TYR A 271 97.74 2.19 -14.34
N GLN A 272 98.70 1.27 -14.38
CA GLN A 272 98.43 -0.17 -14.43
C GLN A 272 97.78 -0.67 -13.14
N ALA A 273 98.25 -0.22 -11.97
CA ALA A 273 97.66 -0.54 -10.67
C ALA A 273 96.21 -0.01 -10.56
N ASP A 274 95.95 1.21 -11.04
CA ASP A 274 94.60 1.79 -11.06
C ASP A 274 93.69 1.06 -12.05
N ARG A 275 94.21 0.60 -13.20
CA ARG A 275 93.44 -0.23 -14.14
C ARG A 275 93.07 -1.58 -13.53
N GLN A 276 93.98 -2.22 -12.79
CA GLN A 276 93.69 -3.47 -12.08
C GLN A 276 92.68 -3.26 -10.95
N ARG A 277 92.81 -2.19 -10.16
CA ARG A 277 91.82 -1.83 -9.13
C ARG A 277 90.44 -1.57 -9.71
N ASN A 278 90.38 -0.82 -10.82
CA ASN A 278 89.11 -0.56 -11.51
C ASN A 278 88.50 -1.83 -12.11
N ALA A 279 89.31 -2.79 -12.58
CA ALA A 279 88.81 -4.07 -13.06
C ALA A 279 88.14 -4.88 -11.93
N VAL A 280 88.79 -4.97 -10.76
CA VAL A 280 88.22 -5.65 -9.57
C VAL A 280 86.95 -4.95 -9.08
N LEU A 281 86.93 -3.61 -9.08
CA LEU A 281 85.73 -2.85 -8.74
C LEU A 281 84.59 -3.11 -9.73
N MET A 282 84.86 -3.12 -11.03
CA MET A 282 83.85 -3.40 -12.05
C MET A 282 83.31 -4.83 -11.95
N GLU A 283 84.16 -5.81 -11.64
CA GLU A 283 83.74 -7.19 -11.38
C GLU A 283 82.86 -7.28 -10.13
N SER A 284 83.22 -6.60 -9.04
CA SER A 284 82.39 -6.52 -7.83
C SER A 284 81.06 -5.82 -8.09
N VAL A 285 81.04 -4.75 -8.88
CA VAL A 285 79.80 -4.07 -9.29
C VAL A 285 78.94 -4.97 -10.17
N ALA A 286 79.53 -5.73 -11.10
CA ALA A 286 78.80 -6.70 -11.91
C ALA A 286 78.18 -7.81 -11.04
N GLN A 287 78.94 -8.36 -10.10
CA GLN A 287 78.44 -9.34 -9.14
C GLN A 287 77.30 -8.79 -8.28
N LYS A 288 77.43 -7.54 -7.80
CA LYS A 288 76.36 -6.88 -7.03
C LYS A 288 75.13 -6.60 -7.88
N HIS A 289 75.29 -6.26 -9.16
CA HIS A 289 74.17 -6.13 -10.08
C HIS A 289 73.47 -7.46 -10.33
N GLU A 290 74.20 -8.57 -10.41
CA GLU A 290 73.63 -9.91 -10.54
C GLU A 290 72.85 -10.32 -9.28
N GLU A 291 73.42 -10.10 -8.09
CA GLU A 291 72.73 -10.31 -6.81
C GLU A 291 71.45 -9.45 -6.70
N LEU A 292 71.52 -8.18 -7.11
CA LEU A 292 70.35 -7.28 -7.14
C LEU A 292 69.30 -7.74 -8.15
N ALA A 293 69.71 -8.17 -9.34
CA ALA A 293 68.78 -8.71 -10.34
C ALA A 293 68.09 -9.99 -9.83
N ALA A 294 68.84 -10.88 -9.15
CA ALA A 294 68.30 -12.09 -8.56
C ALA A 294 67.30 -11.80 -7.44
N THR A 295 67.60 -10.85 -6.56
CA THR A 295 66.68 -10.45 -5.47
C THR A 295 65.43 -9.76 -6.00
N LEU A 296 65.54 -8.90 -7.03
CA LEU A 296 64.38 -8.33 -7.71
C LEU A 296 63.52 -9.41 -8.36
N GLY A 297 64.13 -10.42 -8.99
CA GLY A 297 63.41 -11.57 -9.54
C GLY A 297 62.63 -12.37 -8.48
N GLN A 298 63.20 -12.55 -7.29
CA GLN A 298 62.52 -13.18 -6.15
C GLN A 298 61.34 -12.34 -5.63
N ILE A 299 61.51 -11.01 -5.55
CA ILE A 299 60.44 -10.09 -5.17
C ILE A 299 59.27 -10.15 -6.17
N ASP A 300 59.57 -10.20 -7.48
CA ASP A 300 58.54 -10.30 -8.52
C ASP A 300 57.81 -11.65 -8.50
N ALA A 301 58.52 -12.74 -8.20
CA ALA A 301 57.90 -14.06 -8.02
C ALA A 301 56.99 -14.08 -6.78
N PHE A 302 57.46 -13.50 -5.65
CA PHE A 302 56.66 -13.38 -4.43
C PHE A 302 55.41 -12.52 -4.64
N ARG A 303 55.52 -11.40 -5.38
CA ARG A 303 54.37 -10.55 -5.72
C ARG A 303 53.32 -11.29 -6.55
N ARG A 304 53.76 -12.13 -7.49
CA ARG A 304 52.85 -12.98 -8.29
C ARG A 304 52.15 -14.02 -7.42
N ASP A 305 52.87 -14.75 -6.58
CA ASP A 305 52.29 -15.75 -5.66
C ASP A 305 51.31 -15.10 -4.68
N LEU A 306 51.65 -13.95 -4.10
CA LEU A 306 50.75 -13.23 -3.20
C LEU A 306 49.52 -12.70 -3.94
N GLY A 307 49.67 -12.22 -5.17
CA GLY A 307 48.55 -11.80 -6.03
C GLY A 307 47.60 -12.96 -6.36
N GLU A 308 48.14 -14.13 -6.71
CA GLU A 308 47.35 -15.34 -6.99
C GLU A 308 46.62 -15.84 -5.73
N ARG A 309 47.29 -15.92 -4.59
CA ARG A 309 46.67 -16.34 -3.31
C ARG A 309 45.63 -15.35 -2.83
N ALA A 310 45.89 -14.04 -2.93
CA ALA A 310 44.91 -13.02 -2.58
C ALA A 310 43.69 -13.06 -3.50
N GLY A 311 43.90 -13.31 -4.80
CA GLY A 311 42.82 -13.52 -5.76
C GLY A 311 41.97 -14.75 -5.42
N GLN A 312 42.59 -15.88 -5.10
CA GLN A 312 41.89 -17.11 -4.68
C GLN A 312 41.10 -16.90 -3.39
N PHE A 313 41.71 -16.30 -2.36
CA PHE A 313 41.03 -16.01 -1.10
C PHE A 313 39.83 -15.06 -1.29
N PHE A 314 39.98 -14.02 -2.12
CA PHE A 314 38.88 -13.12 -2.45
C PHE A 314 37.74 -13.86 -3.17
N LEU A 315 38.05 -14.78 -4.08
CA LEU A 315 37.04 -15.59 -4.76
C LEU A 315 36.34 -16.56 -3.80
N GLU A 316 37.07 -17.19 -2.87
CA GLU A 316 36.48 -18.08 -1.86
C GLU A 316 35.56 -17.34 -0.90
N VAL A 317 36.00 -16.20 -0.36
CA VAL A 317 35.18 -15.39 0.55
C VAL A 317 33.93 -14.86 -0.17
N ASN A 318 34.05 -14.39 -1.41
CA ASN A 318 32.88 -13.96 -2.17
C ASN A 318 31.95 -15.12 -2.50
N ARG A 319 32.50 -16.30 -2.82
CA ARG A 319 31.70 -17.49 -3.07
C ARG A 319 30.88 -17.88 -1.85
N GLU A 320 31.52 -17.94 -0.68
CA GLU A 320 30.84 -18.25 0.58
C GLU A 320 29.77 -17.20 0.93
N ALA A 321 30.08 -15.91 0.74
CA ALA A 321 29.10 -14.84 0.96
C ALA A 321 27.92 -14.92 -0.01
N ILE A 322 28.16 -15.22 -1.29
CA ILE A 322 27.11 -15.40 -2.29
C ILE A 322 26.25 -16.62 -1.95
N ASP A 323 26.87 -17.75 -1.60
CA ASP A 323 26.15 -18.97 -1.22
C ASP A 323 25.27 -18.74 0.03
N HIS A 324 25.77 -17.98 1.02
CA HIS A 324 24.99 -17.59 2.19
C HIS A 324 23.80 -16.68 1.81
N ILE A 325 23.99 -15.71 0.91
CA ILE A 325 22.91 -14.84 0.43
C ILE A 325 21.84 -15.65 -0.32
N ILE A 326 22.27 -16.59 -1.17
CA ILE A 326 21.35 -17.47 -1.92
C ILE A 326 20.56 -18.34 -0.95
N GLN A 327 21.23 -18.93 0.05
CA GLN A 327 20.56 -19.76 1.05
C GLN A 327 19.55 -18.95 1.85
N GLN A 328 19.93 -17.77 2.35
CA GLN A 328 19.03 -16.89 3.10
C GLN A 328 17.83 -16.44 2.26
N ALA A 329 18.04 -16.13 0.97
CA ALA A 329 16.96 -15.77 0.05
C ALA A 329 16.04 -16.97 -0.21
N SER A 330 16.59 -18.18 -0.38
CA SER A 330 15.82 -19.40 -0.56
C SER A 330 14.96 -19.72 0.66
N ASP A 331 15.53 -19.63 1.87
CA ASP A 331 14.81 -19.88 3.12
C ASP A 331 13.70 -18.84 3.33
N ALA A 332 13.97 -17.57 3.04
CA ALA A 332 12.97 -16.50 3.10
C ALA A 332 11.83 -16.73 2.10
N LEU A 333 12.12 -17.20 0.88
CA LEU A 333 11.12 -17.54 -0.12
C LEU A 333 10.29 -18.77 0.28
N GLN A 334 10.91 -19.80 0.85
CA GLN A 334 10.20 -20.98 1.34
C GLN A 334 9.26 -20.64 2.50
N ASN A 335 9.73 -19.83 3.46
CA ASN A 335 8.89 -19.36 4.57
C ASN A 335 7.70 -18.55 4.07
N ARG A 336 7.94 -17.63 3.12
CA ARG A 336 6.87 -16.83 2.52
C ARG A 336 5.89 -17.68 1.70
N ALA A 337 6.37 -18.69 1.00
CA ALA A 337 5.51 -19.64 0.29
C ALA A 337 4.62 -20.43 1.25
N ALA A 338 5.16 -20.87 2.40
CA ALA A 338 4.39 -21.54 3.44
C ALA A 338 3.33 -20.62 4.08
N GLU A 339 3.67 -19.35 4.35
CA GLU A 339 2.71 -18.36 4.84
C GLU A 339 1.57 -18.11 3.84
N VAL A 340 1.90 -17.95 2.56
CA VAL A 340 0.89 -17.79 1.50
C VAL A 340 0.02 -19.04 1.38
N GLY A 341 0.59 -20.24 1.53
CA GLY A 341 -0.15 -21.50 1.60
C GLY A 341 -1.18 -21.51 2.73
N LEU A 342 -0.78 -21.14 3.94
CA LEU A 342 -1.68 -21.03 5.11
C LEU A 342 -2.78 -19.98 4.90
N ILE A 343 -2.47 -18.85 4.28
CA ILE A 343 -3.46 -17.82 3.95
C ILE A 343 -4.47 -18.35 2.93
N ALA A 344 -4.00 -19.06 1.89
CA ALA A 344 -4.85 -19.66 0.87
C ALA A 344 -5.77 -20.74 1.45
N GLU A 345 -5.27 -21.61 2.33
CA GLU A 345 -6.08 -22.62 3.03
C GLU A 345 -7.14 -21.97 3.92
N ASN A 346 -6.79 -20.92 4.67
CA ASN A 346 -7.75 -20.19 5.49
C ASN A 346 -8.80 -19.46 4.64
N ALA A 347 -8.41 -18.91 3.49
CA ALA A 347 -9.34 -18.29 2.55
C ALA A 347 -10.30 -19.33 1.96
N SER A 348 -9.79 -20.49 1.55
CA SER A 348 -10.60 -21.60 1.05
C SER A 348 -11.60 -22.07 2.10
N ARG A 349 -11.17 -22.24 3.36
CA ARG A 349 -12.06 -22.62 4.46
C ARG A 349 -13.17 -21.58 4.68
N LYS A 350 -12.84 -20.29 4.69
CA LYS A 350 -13.85 -19.22 4.81
C LYS A 350 -14.83 -19.23 3.63
N MET A 351 -14.34 -19.48 2.42
CA MET A 351 -15.21 -19.60 1.24
C MET A 351 -16.18 -20.78 1.37
N GLU A 352 -15.70 -21.93 1.84
CA GLU A 352 -16.53 -23.11 2.12
C GLU A 352 -17.57 -22.84 3.22
N GLU A 353 -17.19 -22.18 4.31
CA GLU A 353 -18.12 -21.75 5.36
C GLU A 353 -19.20 -20.79 4.82
N THR A 354 -18.83 -19.85 3.95
CA THR A 354 -19.80 -18.95 3.31
C THR A 354 -20.72 -19.68 2.34
N ALA A 355 -20.21 -20.65 1.58
CA ALA A 355 -21.01 -21.49 0.69
C ALA A 355 -22.04 -22.29 1.49
N ASN A 356 -21.61 -22.96 2.57
CA ASN A 356 -22.50 -23.70 3.46
C ASN A 356 -23.58 -22.79 4.09
N ARG A 357 -23.21 -21.57 4.48
CA ARG A 357 -24.18 -20.58 5.01
C ARG A 357 -25.20 -20.16 3.97
N LEU A 358 -24.77 -19.96 2.71
CA LEU A 358 -25.67 -19.62 1.61
C LEU A 358 -26.60 -20.78 1.25
N GLU A 359 -26.12 -22.03 1.30
CA GLU A 359 -26.97 -23.22 1.11
C GLU A 359 -28.08 -23.30 2.17
N VAL A 360 -27.74 -23.09 3.44
CA VAL A 360 -28.72 -23.06 4.54
C VAL A 360 -29.72 -21.92 4.36
N GLN A 361 -29.27 -20.74 3.91
CA GLN A 361 -30.18 -19.62 3.60
C GLN A 361 -31.10 -19.94 2.43
N ASN A 362 -30.58 -20.56 1.37
CA ASN A 362 -31.37 -20.97 0.22
C ASN A 362 -32.45 -22.01 0.59
N ALA A 363 -32.09 -23.00 1.41
CA ALA A 363 -33.05 -23.97 1.94
C ALA A 363 -34.16 -23.28 2.76
N ARG A 364 -33.81 -22.31 3.62
CA ARG A 364 -34.81 -21.51 4.36
C ARG A 364 -35.73 -20.71 3.44
N THR A 365 -35.20 -20.11 2.38
CA THR A 365 -36.02 -19.36 1.41
C THR A 365 -36.95 -20.27 0.61
N GLN A 366 -36.54 -21.51 0.32
CA GLN A 366 -37.41 -22.51 -0.32
C GLN A 366 -38.58 -22.90 0.58
N VAL A 367 -38.31 -23.19 1.86
CA VAL A 367 -39.37 -23.50 2.84
C VAL A 367 -40.36 -22.34 2.98
N LEU A 368 -39.88 -21.10 3.08
CA LEU A 368 -40.75 -19.91 3.14
C LEU A 368 -41.56 -19.72 1.85
N ALA A 369 -41.01 -20.07 0.69
CA ALA A 369 -41.74 -20.01 -0.57
C ALA A 369 -42.87 -21.05 -0.63
N GLU A 370 -42.62 -22.28 -0.15
CA GLU A 370 -43.63 -23.33 -0.04
C GLU A 370 -44.74 -22.96 0.95
N GLU A 371 -44.40 -22.34 2.09
CA GLU A 371 -45.38 -21.82 3.05
C GLU A 371 -46.22 -20.68 2.47
N LEU A 372 -45.60 -19.77 1.71
CA LEU A 372 -46.31 -18.72 0.98
C LEU A 372 -47.26 -19.28 -0.08
N GLU A 373 -46.84 -20.30 -0.82
CA GLU A 373 -47.71 -20.97 -1.79
C GLU A 373 -48.91 -21.64 -1.10
N ARG A 374 -48.68 -22.32 0.03
CA ARG A 374 -49.74 -22.95 0.81
C ARG A 374 -50.73 -21.91 1.36
N THR A 375 -50.23 -20.81 1.93
CA THR A 375 -51.09 -19.74 2.45
C THR A 375 -51.87 -19.05 1.33
N GLN A 376 -51.27 -18.89 0.13
CA GLN A 376 -51.98 -18.39 -1.04
C GLN A 376 -53.12 -19.35 -1.47
N GLN A 377 -52.87 -20.66 -1.51
CA GLN A 377 -53.90 -21.66 -1.81
C GLN A 377 -55.05 -21.64 -0.78
N GLU A 378 -54.74 -21.47 0.51
CA GLU A 378 -55.75 -21.34 1.57
C GLU A 378 -56.59 -20.07 1.41
N VAL A 379 -55.98 -18.93 1.08
CA VAL A 379 -56.67 -17.68 0.80
C VAL A 379 -57.59 -17.82 -0.42
N ASP A 380 -57.11 -18.43 -1.51
CA ASP A 380 -57.91 -18.68 -2.71
C ASP A 380 -59.11 -19.59 -2.42
N ALA A 381 -58.93 -20.63 -1.60
CA ALA A 381 -60.01 -21.51 -1.17
C ALA A 381 -61.05 -20.76 -0.31
N LEU A 382 -60.61 -19.85 0.57
CA LEU A 382 -61.52 -18.98 1.34
C LEU A 382 -62.29 -18.01 0.43
N PHE A 383 -61.64 -17.42 -0.56
CA PHE A 383 -62.30 -16.56 -1.56
C PHE A 383 -63.36 -17.33 -2.36
N GLN A 384 -63.08 -18.57 -2.77
CA GLN A 384 -64.06 -19.41 -3.45
C GLN A 384 -65.27 -19.71 -2.54
N ARG A 385 -65.04 -20.06 -1.27
CA ARG A 385 -66.12 -20.28 -0.29
C ARG A 385 -66.96 -19.03 -0.05
N LEU A 386 -66.33 -17.86 0.07
CA LEU A 386 -67.03 -16.58 0.22
C LEU A 386 -67.91 -16.30 -1.02
N THR A 387 -67.37 -16.52 -2.22
CA THR A 387 -68.10 -16.32 -3.47
C THR A 387 -69.31 -17.27 -3.56
N GLN A 388 -69.14 -18.55 -3.18
CA GLN A 388 -70.24 -19.52 -3.13
C GLN A 388 -71.30 -19.12 -2.12
N ALA A 389 -70.90 -18.72 -0.90
CA ALA A 389 -71.82 -18.27 0.13
C ALA A 389 -72.60 -17.00 -0.30
N GLN A 390 -71.94 -16.08 -1.01
CA GLN A 390 -72.58 -14.89 -1.57
C GLN A 390 -73.60 -15.25 -2.66
N GLN A 391 -73.28 -16.21 -3.54
CA GLN A 391 -74.23 -16.71 -4.55
C GLN A 391 -75.43 -17.41 -3.90
N GLN A 392 -75.21 -18.25 -2.89
CA GLN A 392 -76.30 -18.89 -2.14
C GLN A 392 -77.18 -17.87 -1.43
N ALA A 393 -76.60 -16.83 -0.81
CA ALA A 393 -77.35 -15.76 -0.18
C ALA A 393 -78.20 -14.97 -1.21
N GLN A 394 -77.65 -14.71 -2.40
CA GLN A 394 -78.41 -14.07 -3.50
C GLN A 394 -79.57 -14.95 -3.98
N GLN A 395 -79.35 -16.27 -4.14
CA GLN A 395 -80.40 -17.21 -4.50
C GLN A 395 -81.51 -17.25 -3.44
N ALA A 396 -81.15 -17.38 -2.16
CA ALA A 396 -82.10 -17.35 -1.05
C ALA A 396 -82.87 -16.02 -0.98
N GLN A 397 -82.21 -14.89 -1.28
CA GLN A 397 -82.89 -13.59 -1.38
C GLN A 397 -83.89 -13.54 -2.54
N CYS A 398 -83.54 -14.08 -3.71
CA CYS A 398 -84.45 -14.20 -4.84
C CYS A 398 -85.67 -15.08 -4.49
N GLU A 399 -85.45 -16.23 -3.86
CA GLU A 399 -86.52 -17.14 -3.41
C GLU A 399 -87.43 -16.48 -2.36
N ALA A 400 -86.84 -15.78 -1.38
CA ALA A 400 -87.61 -15.04 -0.37
C ALA A 400 -88.45 -13.92 -0.98
N ASN A 401 -87.91 -13.20 -1.97
CA ASN A 401 -88.66 -12.17 -2.70
C ASN A 401 -89.82 -12.76 -3.51
N GLU A 402 -89.61 -13.93 -4.13
CA GLU A 402 -90.67 -14.63 -4.87
C GLU A 402 -91.76 -15.15 -3.93
N GLN A 403 -91.40 -15.74 -2.78
CA GLN A 403 -92.36 -16.14 -1.75
C GLN A 403 -93.16 -14.94 -1.23
N ARG A 404 -92.49 -13.80 -1.03
CA ARG A 404 -93.16 -12.55 -0.62
C ARG A 404 -94.15 -12.08 -1.69
N ARG A 405 -93.78 -12.16 -2.97
CA ARG A 405 -94.68 -11.83 -4.10
C ARG A 405 -95.93 -12.72 -4.09
N ILE A 406 -95.75 -14.03 -3.98
CA ILE A 406 -96.86 -15.01 -3.92
C ILE A 406 -97.75 -14.75 -2.70
N ALA A 407 -97.16 -14.46 -1.54
CA ALA A 407 -97.91 -14.14 -0.32
C ALA A 407 -98.75 -12.86 -0.47
N CYS A 408 -98.19 -11.81 -1.10
CA CYS A 408 -98.91 -10.58 -1.41
C CYS A 408 -100.04 -10.79 -2.44
N GLU A 409 -99.81 -11.60 -3.47
CA GLU A 409 -100.84 -11.96 -4.45
C GLU A 409 -102.00 -12.72 -3.77
N LYS A 410 -101.68 -13.73 -2.96
CA LYS A 410 -102.67 -14.49 -2.18
C LYS A 410 -103.43 -13.62 -1.18
N SER A 411 -102.75 -12.73 -0.45
CA SER A 411 -103.43 -11.85 0.50
C SER A 411 -104.33 -10.84 -0.21
N ALA A 412 -103.94 -10.33 -1.38
CA ALA A 412 -104.79 -9.48 -2.20
C ALA A 412 -106.02 -10.23 -2.76
N GLU A 413 -105.86 -11.50 -3.18
CA GLU A 413 -106.99 -12.35 -3.60
C GLU A 413 -107.95 -12.65 -2.44
N LEU A 414 -107.43 -12.99 -1.27
CA LEU A 414 -108.24 -13.22 -0.06
C LEU A 414 -108.97 -11.94 0.34
N ALA A 415 -108.30 -10.79 0.36
CA ALA A 415 -108.93 -9.51 0.65
C ALA A 415 -110.04 -9.17 -0.37
N LYS A 416 -109.85 -9.48 -1.66
CA LYS A 416 -110.92 -9.34 -2.67
C LYS A 416 -112.09 -10.27 -2.39
N ARG A 417 -111.85 -11.53 -1.98
CA ARG A 417 -112.91 -12.47 -1.60
C ARG A 417 -113.64 -12.03 -0.35
N GLU A 418 -112.94 -11.58 0.67
CA GLU A 418 -113.52 -11.03 1.90
C GLU A 418 -114.35 -9.78 1.60
N ALA A 419 -113.87 -8.86 0.76
CA ALA A 419 -114.64 -7.69 0.32
C ALA A 419 -115.89 -8.10 -0.48
N ALA A 420 -115.80 -9.12 -1.34
CA ALA A 420 -116.95 -9.65 -2.06
C ALA A 420 -117.96 -10.33 -1.11
N LEU A 421 -117.50 -11.12 -0.15
CA LEU A 421 -118.34 -11.75 0.88
C LEU A 421 -118.97 -10.70 1.80
N ALA A 422 -118.23 -9.66 2.20
CA ALA A 422 -118.75 -8.54 2.98
C ALA A 422 -119.79 -7.75 2.18
N GLY A 423 -119.55 -7.50 0.89
CA GLY A 423 -120.53 -6.88 -0.01
C GLY A 423 -121.80 -7.72 -0.16
N LEU A 424 -121.66 -9.05 -0.26
CA LEU A 424 -122.78 -9.98 -0.33
C LEU A 424 -123.53 -10.09 1.00
N SER A 425 -122.81 -10.07 2.13
CA SER A 425 -123.36 -9.97 3.49
C SER A 425 -124.18 -8.70 3.65
N LEU A 426 -123.67 -7.55 3.19
CA LEU A 426 -124.38 -6.27 3.23
C LEU A 426 -125.67 -6.31 2.39
N LEU A 427 -125.60 -6.91 1.20
CA LEU A 427 -126.76 -7.18 0.32
C LEU A 427 -127.79 -8.13 0.96
N MET A 428 -127.33 -9.08 1.77
CA MET A 428 -128.19 -9.99 2.56
C MET A 428 -128.72 -9.33 3.84
N GLN A 429 -128.04 -8.32 4.36
CA GLN A 429 -128.41 -7.63 5.60
C GLN A 429 -129.63 -6.72 5.41
N GLU A 430 -129.83 -6.14 4.22
CA GLU A 430 -131.04 -5.36 3.89
C GLU A 430 -132.34 -6.17 4.01
N PRO A 431 -132.50 -7.36 3.37
CA PRO A 431 -133.69 -8.17 3.57
C PRO A 431 -133.76 -8.78 4.98
N MET A 432 -132.62 -9.13 5.60
CA MET A 432 -132.61 -9.73 6.94
C MET A 432 -132.99 -8.74 8.04
N ASN A 433 -132.58 -7.48 7.95
CA ASN A 433 -133.02 -6.42 8.85
C ASN A 433 -134.52 -6.13 8.66
N THR A 434 -135.02 -6.22 7.43
CA THR A 434 -136.46 -6.12 7.17
C THR A 434 -137.23 -7.28 7.83
N ILE A 435 -136.69 -8.50 7.79
CA ILE A 435 -137.26 -9.68 8.46
C ILE A 435 -137.15 -9.57 9.99
N LEU A 436 -136.01 -9.11 10.51
CA LEU A 436 -135.80 -8.94 11.95
C LEU A 436 -136.60 -7.77 12.53
N ASP A 437 -136.82 -6.69 11.78
CA ASP A 437 -137.74 -5.63 12.18
C ASP A 437 -139.19 -6.14 12.21
N THR A 438 -139.59 -7.02 11.29
CA THR A 438 -140.91 -7.70 11.40
C THR A 438 -140.99 -8.64 12.62
N ILE A 439 -139.92 -9.34 12.98
CA ILE A 439 -139.90 -10.25 14.14
C ILE A 439 -139.78 -9.49 15.47
N ASN A 440 -139.00 -8.40 15.53
CA ASN A 440 -138.87 -7.57 16.73
C ASN A 440 -140.11 -6.70 16.98
N HIS A 441 -140.85 -6.29 15.94
CA HIS A 441 -142.20 -5.74 16.12
C HIS A 441 -143.19 -6.77 16.67
N GLU A 442 -142.99 -8.08 16.45
CA GLU A 442 -143.80 -9.14 17.08
C GLU A 442 -143.33 -9.48 18.51
N ALA A 443 -142.03 -9.40 18.81
CA ALA A 443 -141.50 -9.72 20.13
C ALA A 443 -141.70 -8.61 21.19
N ALA A 444 -141.89 -7.35 20.78
CA ALA A 444 -142.10 -6.21 21.68
C ALA A 444 -143.50 -6.14 22.35
N GLN A 445 -144.39 -7.12 22.12
CA GLN A 445 -145.74 -7.20 22.75
C GLN A 445 -145.90 -8.28 23.84
N ARG A 446 -144.84 -8.95 24.29
CA ARG A 446 -144.92 -9.86 25.45
C ARG A 446 -143.78 -9.64 26.44
N GLY A 447 -144.07 -8.91 27.51
CA GLY A 447 -143.36 -9.09 28.78
C GLY A 447 -143.94 -10.28 29.57
N PRO A 448 -143.60 -10.40 30.86
CA PRO A 448 -142.36 -10.98 31.41
C PRO A 448 -142.65 -12.27 32.21
N ASP A 449 -141.61 -13.02 32.62
CA ASP A 449 -141.45 -13.67 33.95
C ASP A 449 -140.58 -14.94 33.96
N ASP A 450 -139.80 -15.03 35.03
CA ASP A 450 -139.28 -16.20 35.76
C ASP A 450 -138.15 -17.12 35.24
N ALA A 451 -136.97 -16.86 35.81
CA ALA A 451 -136.32 -17.66 36.87
C ALA A 451 -135.44 -18.90 36.56
N VAL A 452 -134.40 -18.99 37.41
CA VAL A 452 -133.63 -20.16 37.92
C VAL A 452 -132.47 -20.72 37.06
N GLY A 453 -131.28 -20.83 37.68
CA GLY A 453 -130.14 -21.67 37.23
C GLY A 453 -130.44 -23.19 37.38
N PRO A 454 -129.47 -24.12 37.49
CA PRO A 454 -128.05 -23.98 37.87
C PRO A 454 -127.04 -24.91 37.12
N ALA A 455 -125.78 -24.86 37.58
CA ALA A 455 -124.82 -25.97 37.79
C ALA A 455 -124.27 -26.87 36.65
N GLY A 456 -122.96 -27.15 36.79
CA GLY A 456 -122.28 -28.38 36.36
C GLY A 456 -121.26 -28.16 35.24
N ASP A 457 -119.95 -28.11 35.54
CA ASP A 457 -119.01 -29.27 35.57
C ASP A 457 -118.51 -29.62 34.16
N GLU A 458 -117.24 -29.95 33.87
CA GLU A 458 -116.06 -30.24 34.68
C GLU A 458 -114.85 -30.32 33.72
N THR A 459 -113.64 -30.00 34.23
CA THR A 459 -112.30 -30.59 33.93
C THR A 459 -111.73 -30.63 32.49
N VAL A 460 -110.42 -30.48 32.21
CA VAL A 460 -109.16 -30.82 32.92
C VAL A 460 -108.03 -29.84 32.53
N LEU A 461 -107.20 -29.51 33.52
CA LEU A 461 -105.86 -28.86 33.59
C LEU A 461 -104.74 -29.59 32.79
N PRO A 462 -103.41 -29.26 32.85
CA PRO A 462 -102.71 -28.35 33.77
C PRO A 462 -101.64 -27.39 33.21
N SER A 463 -101.41 -26.34 34.01
CA SER A 463 -100.15 -25.82 34.55
C SER A 463 -98.84 -25.81 33.74
N ALA A 464 -98.33 -24.58 33.60
CA ALA A 464 -96.97 -24.14 33.93
C ALA A 464 -95.85 -25.20 33.96
N THR A 465 -94.85 -25.04 33.08
CA THR A 465 -93.45 -25.02 33.52
C THR A 465 -92.59 -24.34 32.45
N ARG A 466 -91.99 -23.23 32.86
CA ARG A 466 -90.81 -22.62 32.27
C ARG A 466 -89.65 -23.56 32.60
N GLU A 467 -89.13 -24.26 31.61
CA GLU A 467 -87.81 -24.87 31.63
C GLU A 467 -87.44 -25.26 30.19
N ASP A 468 -86.31 -24.72 29.72
CA ASP A 468 -85.48 -25.33 28.68
C ASP A 468 -85.29 -26.82 29.01
N PRO A 469 -85.36 -27.73 28.03
CA PRO A 469 -84.11 -28.32 27.57
C PRO A 469 -84.05 -28.75 26.11
N ALA A 470 -82.82 -29.08 25.75
CA ALA A 470 -82.26 -29.44 24.45
C ALA A 470 -82.66 -30.82 23.87
N ALA A 471 -82.18 -31.00 22.63
CA ALA A 471 -81.88 -32.23 21.88
C ALA A 471 -83.04 -32.84 21.05
N ALA A 472 -82.86 -33.30 19.80
CA ALA A 472 -81.71 -33.88 19.10
C ALA A 472 -81.91 -33.74 17.55
N LEU A 473 -80.94 -33.84 16.61
CA LEU A 473 -79.99 -34.93 16.33
C LEU A 473 -78.88 -34.50 15.32
N LEU A 474 -77.60 -34.63 15.72
CA LEU A 474 -76.38 -35.23 15.08
C LEU A 474 -75.88 -34.84 13.65
N PRO A 475 -74.59 -35.11 13.28
CA PRO A 475 -73.32 -35.08 14.05
C PRO A 475 -72.18 -34.33 13.30
N VAL A 476 -71.21 -33.77 14.04
CA VAL A 476 -69.88 -33.42 13.49
C VAL A 476 -68.83 -34.05 14.38
N ASP A 477 -68.15 -35.06 13.84
CA ASP A 477 -66.95 -35.65 14.42
C ASP A 477 -65.85 -34.57 14.53
N ARG A 478 -65.38 -34.34 15.75
CA ARG A 478 -64.15 -33.59 15.98
C ARG A 478 -63.38 -34.25 17.12
N SER A 479 -62.52 -35.19 16.74
CA SER A 479 -61.43 -35.68 17.57
C SER A 479 -60.34 -34.61 17.64
N THR A 480 -60.13 -34.02 18.82
CA THR A 480 -58.85 -33.43 19.22
C THR A 480 -58.77 -33.55 20.73
N ASP A 481 -58.20 -34.66 21.18
CA ASP A 481 -57.47 -34.76 22.44
C ASP A 481 -56.16 -33.97 22.30
N ALA A 482 -55.90 -33.04 23.20
CA ALA A 482 -54.60 -32.79 23.81
C ALA A 482 -54.74 -31.74 24.92
N GLU A 483 -54.19 -32.10 26.08
CA GLU A 483 -54.24 -31.45 27.39
C GLU A 483 -53.85 -29.97 27.47
N PRO A 484 -54.29 -29.28 28.54
CA PRO A 484 -53.80 -27.97 28.93
C PRO A 484 -52.58 -28.09 29.86
N GLU A 485 -51.45 -27.50 29.49
CA GLU A 485 -50.36 -27.18 30.43
C GLU A 485 -50.38 -25.71 30.85
N ASP A 486 -50.14 -25.54 32.14
CA ASP A 486 -50.17 -24.39 33.04
C ASP A 486 -49.77 -22.99 32.51
N PRO A 487 -50.46 -21.91 32.95
CA PRO A 487 -50.04 -20.53 32.76
C PRO A 487 -49.31 -20.03 34.02
N ASN A 488 -48.02 -20.36 34.16
CA ASN A 488 -47.12 -19.58 35.01
C ASN A 488 -45.67 -20.00 34.77
N SER A 489 -44.90 -19.15 34.09
CA SER A 489 -43.75 -18.46 34.68
C SER A 489 -42.69 -18.10 33.64
N GLU A 490 -42.20 -16.87 33.77
CA GLU A 490 -40.93 -16.35 33.26
C GLU A 490 -40.88 -15.84 31.80
N ASP A 491 -41.34 -14.59 31.65
CA ASP A 491 -40.49 -13.58 31.02
C ASP A 491 -39.11 -13.57 31.73
N PRO A 492 -38.00 -13.58 30.98
CA PRO A 492 -37.34 -12.30 30.82
C PRO A 492 -36.83 -12.04 29.40
N THR A 493 -37.35 -10.95 28.84
CA THR A 493 -36.57 -9.90 28.16
C THR A 493 -35.06 -9.95 28.47
N CYS A 494 -34.25 -10.36 27.50
CA CYS A 494 -32.81 -10.08 27.44
C CYS A 494 -32.39 -9.87 25.97
N LEU A 495 -32.56 -8.64 25.51
CA LEU A 495 -31.83 -8.13 24.34
C LEU A 495 -30.33 -8.16 24.66
N PRO A 496 -29.45 -8.69 23.79
CA PRO A 496 -28.02 -8.48 23.96
C PRO A 496 -27.70 -6.99 23.70
N PRO A 497 -26.92 -6.33 24.57
CA PRO A 497 -26.49 -4.97 24.32
C PRO A 497 -25.52 -4.95 23.14
N SER A 498 -25.72 -3.95 22.28
CA SER A 498 -24.81 -3.50 21.24
C SER A 498 -23.35 -3.59 21.68
N THR A 499 -22.59 -4.45 21.01
CA THR A 499 -21.16 -4.63 21.24
C THR A 499 -20.43 -3.39 20.71
N THR A 500 -20.14 -2.45 21.61
CA THR A 500 -19.21 -1.35 21.38
C THR A 500 -17.81 -1.93 21.22
N TYR A 501 -17.29 -1.96 20.00
CA TYR A 501 -15.90 -2.31 19.74
C TYR A 501 -14.98 -1.24 20.34
N ARG A 502 -14.34 -1.57 21.47
CA ARG A 502 -13.24 -0.79 22.05
C ARG A 502 -11.95 -1.27 21.40
N ILE A 503 -11.41 -0.47 20.48
CA ILE A 503 -10.08 -0.66 19.93
C ILE A 503 -9.07 -0.43 21.07
N MET A 504 -8.30 -1.46 21.40
CA MET A 504 -7.10 -1.31 22.24
C MET A 504 -5.86 -1.13 21.34
N PRO A 505 -4.91 -0.27 21.74
CA PRO A 505 -3.67 -0.08 21.01
C PRO A 505 -2.75 -1.29 21.23
N VAL A 506 -2.11 -1.75 20.15
CA VAL A 506 -1.04 -2.74 20.20
C VAL A 506 0.26 -2.00 20.52
N ALA A 507 0.96 -2.47 21.55
CA ALA A 507 2.30 -2.03 21.95
C ALA A 507 3.38 -2.76 21.15
#